data_AF-A0A8D8QWV1-F1
#
_entry.id   AF-A0A8D8QWV1-F1
#
_cell.length_a   1.000
_cell.length_b   1.000
_cell.length_c   1.000
_cell.angle_alpha   90.00
_cell.angle_beta   90.00
_cell.angle_gamma   90.00
#
_symmetry.space_group_name_H-M   'P 1'
#
loop_
_entity.id
_entity.type
_entity.pdbx_description
1 polymer ?
#
loop_
_entity_poly.entity_id
_entity_poly.type
_entity_poly.pdbx_seq_one_letter_code
_entity_poly.pdbx_strand_id
1 'polypeptide(L)'
;LGILHIKVFLKNEESQEYQWWDLTYDIVRPEDEIGPIELTTFARRSVEYSILVDNPMIDSTVFTGTSRHPDLTVQDSLIVPGRQKGKLKVKYYSFLPCDQQVGSIDVDSPELGHSTYLFNLTALPSPSEKELKFTAELGKNVTQTIELENLSSKPKTEFTLNVSHQDFFVDKSVNIVQGIKTSITVMYEPSSLVSCETTLIAKSPHAGVYTFSLVGQVIPPMPQGPFNVHYGELVSLPFKNIFTEARIFRYVVDNPIFTLRTTSEQLKNKKCSKSKSS
;
A
#
# COMPACT_ATOMS: atom_id res chain seq x y z
N LEU A 1 41.84 -12.95 -14.34
CA LEU A 1 41.60 -14.06 -15.28
C LEU A 1 42.82 -14.10 -16.20
N GLY A 2 43.35 -15.30 -16.44
CA GLY A 2 44.68 -15.49 -17.01
C GLY A 2 44.75 -15.34 -18.52
N ILE A 3 45.94 -15.56 -19.06
CA ILE A 3 46.20 -15.62 -20.49
C ILE A 3 46.12 -17.09 -20.91
N LEU A 4 45.32 -17.41 -21.92
CA LEU A 4 45.24 -18.75 -22.50
C LEU A 4 46.15 -18.82 -23.73
N HIS A 5 47.18 -19.65 -23.64
CA HIS A 5 48.07 -19.96 -24.76
C HIS A 5 47.65 -21.28 -25.41
N ILE A 6 47.28 -21.24 -26.69
CA ILE A 6 46.92 -22.42 -27.48
C ILE A 6 47.89 -22.51 -28.65
N LYS A 7 48.56 -23.66 -28.78
CA LYS A 7 49.38 -23.96 -29.96
C LYS A 7 48.60 -24.89 -30.88
N VAL A 8 48.25 -24.40 -32.06
CA VAL A 8 47.60 -25.21 -33.10
C VAL A 8 48.67 -25.70 -34.06
N PHE A 9 48.80 -27.02 -34.20
CA PHE A 9 49.75 -27.66 -35.12
C PHE A 9 48.98 -28.40 -36.20
N LEU A 10 49.23 -28.07 -37.46
CA LEU A 10 48.68 -28.75 -38.62
C LEU A 10 49.84 -29.38 -39.40
N LYS A 11 49.68 -30.66 -39.74
CA LYS A 11 50.64 -31.40 -40.55
C LYS A 11 49.91 -32.03 -41.74
N ASN A 12 50.49 -31.89 -42.92
CA ASN A 12 50.07 -32.63 -44.09
C ASN A 12 50.74 -34.02 -44.07
N GLU A 13 49.94 -35.07 -44.04
CA GLU A 13 50.41 -36.47 -43.94
C GLU A 13 51.13 -36.94 -45.23
N GLU A 14 50.80 -36.40 -46.40
CA GLU A 14 51.39 -36.81 -47.68
C GLU A 14 52.68 -36.05 -47.98
N SER A 15 52.67 -34.72 -47.85
CA SER A 15 53.86 -33.90 -48.13
C SER A 15 54.83 -33.80 -46.94
N GLN A 16 54.41 -34.26 -45.75
CA GLN A 16 55.14 -34.11 -44.47
C GLN A 16 55.41 -32.65 -44.05
N GLU A 17 54.85 -31.67 -44.77
CA GLU A 17 54.92 -30.26 -44.42
C GLU A 17 54.06 -29.98 -43.18
N TYR A 18 54.47 -29.01 -42.36
CA TYR A 18 53.74 -28.60 -41.18
C TYR A 18 53.70 -27.09 -41.05
N GLN A 19 52.66 -26.62 -40.38
CA GLN A 19 52.51 -25.24 -39.96
C GLN A 19 51.94 -25.21 -38.55
N TRP A 20 52.33 -24.23 -37.76
CA TRP A 20 51.71 -23.99 -36.47
C TRP A 20 51.45 -22.51 -36.23
N TRP A 21 50.50 -22.27 -35.34
CA TRP A 21 50.17 -20.94 -34.83
C TRP A 21 50.13 -21.00 -33.32
N ASP A 22 50.76 -20.01 -32.70
CA ASP A 22 50.64 -19.74 -31.28
C ASP A 22 49.55 -18.68 -31.10
N LEU A 23 48.39 -19.11 -30.60
CA LEU A 23 47.25 -18.24 -30.29
C LEU A 23 47.34 -17.85 -28.81
N THR A 24 47.21 -16.56 -28.54
CA THR A 24 47.18 -16.03 -27.18
C THR A 24 45.86 -15.30 -27.00
N TYR A 25 45.05 -15.76 -26.06
CA TYR A 25 43.76 -15.16 -25.72
C TYR A 25 43.81 -14.55 -24.32
N ASP A 26 43.49 -13.26 -24.25
CA ASP A 26 43.27 -12.58 -22.98
C ASP A 26 41.85 -12.87 -22.50
N ILE A 27 41.72 -13.60 -21.39
CA ILE A 27 40.42 -13.86 -20.78
C ILE A 27 40.06 -12.63 -19.94
N VAL A 28 39.32 -11.70 -20.54
CA VAL A 28 38.74 -10.55 -19.84
C VAL A 28 37.44 -10.95 -19.14
N ARG A 29 37.12 -10.32 -18.00
CA ARG A 29 35.75 -10.38 -17.48
C ARG A 29 34.86 -9.63 -18.47
N PRO A 30 33.62 -10.07 -18.72
CA PRO A 30 32.63 -9.19 -19.28
C PRO A 30 32.52 -7.98 -18.35
N GLU A 31 32.93 -6.79 -18.83
CA GLU A 31 32.68 -5.51 -18.14
C GLU A 31 31.22 -5.05 -18.33
N ASP A 32 30.43 -5.82 -19.06
CA ASP A 32 29.10 -5.43 -19.48
C ASP A 32 28.12 -5.59 -18.31
N GLU A 33 27.96 -4.51 -17.54
CA GLU A 33 26.79 -4.29 -16.71
C GLU A 33 25.54 -4.28 -17.60
N ILE A 34 24.62 -5.21 -17.35
CA ILE A 34 23.39 -5.34 -18.14
C ILE A 34 22.30 -4.49 -17.50
N GLY A 35 21.86 -3.43 -18.17
CA GLY A 35 20.75 -2.60 -17.70
C GLY A 35 20.91 -1.11 -18.01
N PRO A 36 20.23 -0.21 -17.27
CA PRO A 36 19.37 -0.52 -16.12
C PRO A 36 17.99 -1.08 -16.52
N ILE A 37 17.51 -2.04 -15.74
CA ILE A 37 16.15 -2.60 -15.85
C ILE A 37 15.24 -1.82 -14.89
N GLU A 38 14.16 -1.25 -15.42
CA GLU A 38 13.20 -0.47 -14.64
C GLU A 38 12.21 -1.38 -13.89
N LEU A 39 12.21 -1.32 -12.57
CA LEU A 39 11.20 -1.98 -11.72
C LEU A 39 10.47 -0.93 -10.88
N THR A 40 9.21 -0.70 -11.23
CA THR A 40 8.31 0.17 -10.47
C THR A 40 7.21 -0.66 -9.80
N THR A 41 6.97 -0.41 -8.52
CA THR A 41 5.87 -1.01 -7.75
C THR A 41 5.22 0.05 -6.86
N PHE A 42 4.14 -0.33 -6.17
CA PHE A 42 3.61 0.44 -5.05
C PHE A 42 4.21 -0.07 -3.74
N ALA A 43 4.42 0.81 -2.78
CA ALA A 43 4.85 0.42 -1.44
C ALA A 43 3.94 -0.68 -0.86
N ARG A 44 4.55 -1.69 -0.22
CA ARG A 44 3.92 -2.93 0.29
C ARG A 44 3.40 -3.89 -0.79
N ARG A 45 3.74 -3.70 -2.07
CA ARG A 45 3.48 -4.66 -3.15
C ARG A 45 4.79 -5.09 -3.78
N SER A 46 4.86 -6.36 -4.18
CA SER A 46 6.00 -6.88 -4.91
C SER A 46 5.77 -6.86 -6.41
N VAL A 47 6.83 -6.61 -7.17
CA VAL A 47 6.91 -6.87 -8.60
C VAL A 47 7.96 -7.95 -8.85
N GLU A 48 7.70 -8.84 -9.79
CA GLU A 48 8.61 -9.91 -10.18
C GLU A 48 9.19 -9.66 -11.56
N TYR A 49 10.46 -10.02 -11.74
CA TYR A 49 11.18 -10.01 -12.98
C TYR A 49 11.90 -11.35 -13.16
N SER A 50 12.30 -11.70 -14.37
CA SER A 50 13.07 -12.92 -14.62
C SER A 50 14.26 -12.61 -15.50
N ILE A 51 15.46 -12.80 -14.95
CA ILE A 51 16.69 -12.77 -15.72
C ILE A 51 16.74 -14.04 -16.56
N LEU A 52 16.88 -13.87 -17.88
CA LEU A 52 17.04 -14.98 -18.81
C LEU A 52 18.51 -15.39 -18.86
N VAL A 53 18.80 -16.60 -18.40
CA VAL A 53 20.13 -17.20 -18.45
C VAL A 53 20.15 -18.27 -19.53
N ASP A 54 21.24 -18.36 -20.28
CA ASP A 54 21.39 -19.33 -21.38
C ASP A 54 22.52 -20.30 -21.03
N ASN A 55 22.26 -21.61 -21.11
CA ASN A 55 23.28 -22.63 -20.98
C ASN A 55 23.65 -23.17 -22.38
N PRO A 56 24.72 -22.65 -23.02
CA PRO A 56 25.17 -23.13 -24.32
C PRO A 56 25.86 -24.50 -24.27
N MET A 57 26.21 -25.00 -23.07
CA MET A 57 26.93 -26.25 -22.89
C MET A 57 26.03 -27.46 -23.11
N ILE A 58 26.65 -28.64 -23.27
CA ILE A 58 25.94 -29.91 -23.40
C ILE A 58 25.45 -30.41 -22.04
N ASP A 59 26.24 -30.17 -21.00
CA ASP A 59 25.92 -30.53 -19.64
C ASP A 59 25.13 -29.41 -18.93
N SER A 60 24.42 -29.78 -17.86
CA SER A 60 23.73 -28.81 -17.01
C SER A 60 24.72 -27.92 -16.25
N THR A 61 24.40 -26.64 -16.08
CA THR A 61 25.13 -25.70 -15.20
C THR A 61 24.21 -25.10 -14.16
N VAL A 62 24.80 -24.59 -13.07
CA VAL A 62 24.10 -23.83 -12.04
C VAL A 62 24.37 -22.33 -12.20
N PHE A 63 23.31 -21.54 -12.14
CA PHE A 63 23.38 -20.09 -12.01
C PHE A 63 23.03 -19.71 -10.59
N THR A 64 23.84 -18.89 -9.95
CA THR A 64 23.67 -18.41 -8.57
C THR A 64 23.43 -16.91 -8.60
N GLY A 65 22.33 -16.45 -8.01
CA GLY A 65 21.98 -15.03 -7.94
C GLY A 65 22.32 -14.44 -6.58
N THR A 66 23.00 -13.29 -6.56
CA THR A 66 23.31 -12.55 -5.33
C THR A 66 22.84 -11.10 -5.45
N SER A 67 22.03 -10.63 -4.49
CA SER A 67 21.61 -9.23 -4.38
C SER A 67 22.22 -8.59 -3.14
N ARG A 68 22.58 -7.31 -3.23
CA ARG A 68 23.06 -6.50 -2.09
C ARG A 68 22.06 -5.43 -1.65
N HIS A 69 20.96 -5.26 -2.39
CA HIS A 69 19.95 -4.25 -2.09
C HIS A 69 18.86 -4.84 -1.18
N PRO A 70 18.50 -4.18 -0.06
CA PRO A 70 17.61 -4.77 0.96
C PRO A 70 16.21 -5.11 0.43
N ASP A 71 15.71 -4.33 -0.53
CA ASP A 71 14.37 -4.48 -1.10
C ASP A 71 14.34 -5.31 -2.40
N LEU A 72 15.50 -5.75 -2.90
CA LEU A 72 15.64 -6.53 -4.13
C LEU A 72 16.17 -7.92 -3.80
N THR A 73 15.39 -8.95 -4.07
CA THR A 73 15.79 -10.34 -3.84
C THR A 73 15.83 -11.12 -5.14
N VAL A 74 16.63 -12.17 -5.16
CA VAL A 74 16.81 -13.07 -6.30
C VAL A 74 16.78 -14.51 -5.81
N GLN A 75 16.34 -15.42 -6.67
CA GLN A 75 16.45 -16.85 -6.43
C GLN A 75 17.92 -17.24 -6.23
N ASP A 76 18.25 -17.88 -5.10
CA ASP A 76 19.63 -18.21 -4.73
C ASP A 76 20.36 -19.01 -5.80
N SER A 77 19.72 -20.04 -6.36
CA SER A 77 20.30 -20.81 -7.47
C SER A 77 19.26 -21.41 -8.41
N LEU A 78 19.66 -21.65 -9.66
CA LEU A 78 18.87 -22.27 -10.71
C LEU A 78 19.77 -23.21 -11.53
N ILE A 79 19.39 -24.50 -11.60
CA ILE A 79 20.05 -25.46 -12.48
C ILE A 79 19.38 -25.42 -13.85
N VAL A 80 20.17 -25.21 -14.90
CA VAL A 80 19.70 -25.12 -16.28
C VAL A 80 20.30 -26.28 -17.08
N PRO A 81 19.49 -27.17 -17.67
CA PRO A 81 19.99 -28.25 -18.52
C PRO A 81 20.79 -27.74 -19.71
N GLY A 82 21.62 -28.60 -20.28
CA GLY A 82 22.42 -28.24 -21.46
C GLY A 82 21.55 -27.82 -22.64
N ARG A 83 22.03 -26.82 -23.37
CA ARG A 83 21.38 -26.21 -24.54
C ARG A 83 19.97 -25.69 -24.26
N GLN A 84 19.73 -25.22 -23.04
CA GLN A 84 18.45 -24.67 -22.61
C GLN A 84 18.62 -23.30 -21.95
N LYS A 85 17.50 -22.58 -21.86
CA LYS A 85 17.40 -21.30 -21.17
C LYS A 85 16.68 -21.46 -19.84
N GLY A 86 17.17 -20.76 -18.83
CA GLY A 86 16.59 -20.66 -17.50
C GLY A 86 15.97 -19.28 -17.24
N LYS A 87 15.08 -19.22 -16.26
CA LYS A 87 14.50 -17.97 -15.74
C LYS A 87 14.86 -17.83 -14.27
N LEU A 88 15.86 -17.01 -13.97
CA LEU A 88 16.24 -16.70 -12.60
C LEU A 88 15.30 -15.61 -12.06
N LYS A 89 14.50 -15.95 -11.06
CA LYS A 89 13.46 -15.04 -10.56
C LYS A 89 14.04 -13.94 -9.68
N VAL A 90 13.63 -12.71 -9.95
CA VAL A 90 13.95 -11.51 -9.20
C VAL A 90 12.66 -10.93 -8.63
N LYS A 91 12.69 -10.46 -7.40
CA LYS A 91 11.55 -9.84 -6.73
C LYS A 91 11.97 -8.53 -6.11
N TYR A 92 11.30 -7.45 -6.48
CA TYR A 92 11.43 -6.15 -5.82
C TYR A 92 10.22 -5.91 -4.93
N TYR A 93 10.46 -5.62 -3.66
CA TYR A 93 9.45 -5.28 -2.67
C TYR A 93 10.00 -4.17 -1.79
N SER A 94 9.39 -2.98 -1.85
CA SER A 94 9.70 -1.92 -0.89
C SER A 94 8.55 -1.69 0.07
N PHE A 95 8.90 -1.51 1.35
CA PHE A 95 7.93 -1.30 2.41
C PHE A 95 7.39 0.14 2.45
N LEU A 96 8.23 1.12 2.13
CA LEU A 96 7.91 2.55 2.09
C LEU A 96 8.04 3.07 0.66
N PRO A 97 7.35 4.16 0.30
CA PRO A 97 7.59 4.80 -0.98
C PRO A 97 9.01 5.37 -1.03
N CYS A 98 9.65 5.26 -2.18
CA CYS A 98 10.95 5.84 -2.44
C CYS A 98 11.01 6.34 -3.89
N ASP A 99 11.75 7.44 -4.06
CA ASP A 99 12.21 7.87 -5.38
C ASP A 99 13.17 6.83 -5.95
N GLN A 100 13.54 7.00 -7.21
CA GLN A 100 14.39 6.05 -7.93
C GLN A 100 15.70 5.75 -7.18
N GLN A 101 15.91 4.47 -6.87
CA GLN A 101 17.11 3.91 -6.27
C GLN A 101 17.80 2.96 -7.25
N VAL A 102 19.10 2.78 -7.10
CA VAL A 102 19.87 1.83 -7.92
C VAL A 102 20.13 0.56 -7.12
N GLY A 103 19.84 -0.58 -7.72
CA GLY A 103 20.18 -1.90 -7.22
C GLY A 103 20.95 -2.71 -8.26
N SER A 104 21.62 -3.77 -7.81
CA SER A 104 22.28 -4.71 -8.70
C SER A 104 22.09 -6.16 -8.24
N ILE A 105 22.08 -7.07 -9.21
CA ILE A 105 22.12 -8.51 -8.99
C ILE A 105 23.31 -9.08 -9.75
N ASP A 106 24.17 -9.77 -9.01
CA ASP A 106 25.28 -10.54 -9.55
C ASP A 106 24.80 -11.96 -9.86
N VAL A 107 25.05 -12.45 -11.07
CA VAL A 107 24.74 -13.81 -11.50
C VAL A 107 26.05 -14.53 -11.82
N ASP A 108 26.31 -15.62 -11.10
CA ASP A 108 27.52 -16.43 -11.23
C ASP A 108 27.21 -17.85 -11.69
N SER A 109 27.99 -18.34 -12.65
CA SER A 109 28.05 -19.75 -13.05
C SER A 109 29.51 -20.20 -13.08
N PRO A 110 29.87 -21.36 -12.50
CA PRO A 110 31.26 -21.82 -12.48
C PRO A 110 31.87 -21.98 -13.88
N GLU A 111 31.05 -22.42 -14.85
CA GLU A 111 31.51 -22.68 -16.22
C GLU A 111 31.30 -21.49 -17.17
N LEU A 112 30.31 -20.63 -16.90
CA LEU A 112 29.95 -19.51 -17.80
C LEU A 112 30.40 -18.14 -17.30
N GLY A 113 30.91 -18.05 -16.07
CA GLY A 113 31.44 -16.82 -15.49
C GLY A 113 30.41 -15.97 -14.75
N HIS A 114 30.72 -14.68 -14.64
CA HIS A 114 29.99 -13.70 -13.82
C HIS A 114 29.34 -12.63 -14.69
N SER A 115 28.14 -12.18 -14.32
CA SER A 115 27.44 -11.07 -14.98
C SER A 115 26.65 -10.25 -13.97
N THR A 116 26.72 -8.93 -14.06
CA THR A 116 26.01 -8.00 -13.17
C THR A 116 24.84 -7.35 -13.90
N TYR A 117 23.65 -7.40 -13.30
CA TYR A 117 22.43 -6.77 -13.80
C TYR A 117 22.10 -5.55 -12.95
N LEU A 118 21.94 -4.40 -13.58
CA LEU A 118 21.57 -3.14 -12.92
C LEU A 118 20.05 -2.93 -12.96
N PHE A 119 19.51 -2.38 -11.88
CA PHE A 119 18.09 -2.09 -11.73
C PHE A 119 17.86 -0.66 -11.24
N ASN A 120 16.90 0.00 -11.86
CA ASN A 120 16.31 1.23 -11.35
C ASN A 120 15.01 0.87 -10.63
N LEU A 121 14.98 1.11 -9.32
CA LEU A 121 13.94 0.66 -8.40
C LEU A 121 13.12 1.85 -7.93
N THR A 122 11.81 1.85 -8.15
CA THR A 122 10.92 2.93 -7.69
C THR A 122 9.71 2.35 -6.96
N ALA A 123 9.40 2.90 -5.78
CA ALA A 123 8.21 2.54 -5.01
C ALA A 123 7.26 3.73 -4.89
N LEU A 124 6.13 3.68 -5.59
CA LEU A 124 5.07 4.68 -5.52
C LEU A 124 4.33 4.60 -4.17
N PRO A 125 3.70 5.70 -3.71
CA PRO A 125 2.82 5.68 -2.54
C PRO A 125 1.74 4.60 -2.68
N SER A 126 1.49 3.85 -1.61
CA SER A 126 0.48 2.78 -1.65
C SER A 126 -0.88 3.33 -2.10
N PRO A 127 -1.61 2.61 -2.97
CA PRO A 127 -2.94 3.04 -3.41
C PRO A 127 -3.91 3.02 -2.22
N SER A 128 -5.02 3.73 -2.39
CA SER A 128 -6.09 3.76 -1.41
C SER A 128 -6.58 2.35 -1.09
N GLU A 129 -6.79 2.12 0.21
CA GLU A 129 -7.47 0.95 0.74
C GLU A 129 -8.95 0.96 0.30
N LYS A 130 -9.66 -0.14 0.62
CA LYS A 130 -11.07 -0.30 0.26
C LYS A 130 -11.92 0.89 0.72
N GLU A 131 -12.75 1.39 -0.19
CA GLU A 131 -13.71 2.45 0.09
C GLU A 131 -14.74 2.04 1.15
N LEU A 132 -15.08 2.98 2.04
CA LEU A 132 -16.14 2.84 3.03
C LEU A 132 -17.31 3.77 2.69
N LYS A 133 -18.53 3.21 2.66
CA LYS A 133 -19.76 3.94 2.36
C LYS A 133 -20.64 4.02 3.60
N PHE A 134 -20.82 5.22 4.12
CA PHE A 134 -21.63 5.50 5.29
C PHE A 134 -22.99 6.02 4.84
N THR A 135 -24.07 5.46 5.36
CA THR A 135 -25.43 5.96 5.12
C THR A 135 -26.06 6.30 6.45
N ALA A 136 -26.41 7.57 6.66
CA ALA A 136 -27.03 8.05 7.89
C ALA A 136 -28.23 8.93 7.60
N GLU A 137 -29.26 8.81 8.44
CA GLU A 137 -30.34 9.79 8.49
C GLU A 137 -29.80 11.13 8.98
N LEU A 138 -30.32 12.21 8.43
CA LEU A 138 -30.02 13.54 8.90
C LEU A 138 -30.40 13.67 10.39
N GLY A 139 -29.40 13.92 11.24
CA GLY A 139 -29.54 14.01 12.69
C GLY A 139 -29.30 12.72 13.48
N LYS A 140 -28.96 11.63 12.79
CA LYS A 140 -28.33 10.45 13.38
C LYS A 140 -26.86 10.37 12.97
N ASN A 141 -26.15 9.42 13.55
CA ASN A 141 -24.80 9.05 13.14
C ASN A 141 -24.74 7.56 12.81
N VAL A 142 -23.68 7.16 12.11
CA VAL A 142 -23.37 5.77 11.83
C VAL A 142 -21.86 5.57 11.98
N THR A 143 -21.46 4.41 12.49
CA THR A 143 -20.06 4.05 12.67
C THR A 143 -19.69 2.87 11.79
N GLN A 144 -18.47 2.88 11.27
CA GLN A 144 -17.84 1.73 10.63
C GLN A 144 -16.40 1.61 11.12
N THR A 145 -15.84 0.42 10.97
CA THR A 145 -14.47 0.13 11.39
C THR A 145 -13.58 -0.09 10.17
N ILE A 146 -12.40 0.52 10.19
CA ILE A 146 -11.30 0.12 9.31
C ILE A 146 -10.33 -0.78 10.08
N GLU A 147 -9.68 -1.70 9.39
CA GLU A 147 -8.59 -2.50 9.97
C GLU A 147 -7.25 -1.90 9.55
N LEU A 148 -6.37 -1.72 10.53
CA LEU A 148 -4.99 -1.28 10.30
C LEU A 148 -4.02 -2.22 11.02
N GLU A 149 -2.90 -2.52 10.37
CA GLU A 149 -1.87 -3.42 10.90
C GLU A 149 -0.51 -2.73 10.85
N ASN A 150 0.25 -2.84 11.94
CA ASN A 150 1.63 -2.40 11.97
C ASN A 150 2.53 -3.49 11.36
N LEU A 151 2.89 -3.30 10.09
CA LEU A 151 3.80 -4.17 9.35
C LEU A 151 5.27 -3.73 9.43
N SER A 152 5.57 -2.64 10.15
CA SER A 152 6.95 -2.17 10.33
C SER A 152 7.74 -3.10 11.25
N SER A 153 9.06 -2.97 11.28
CA SER A 153 9.93 -3.72 12.21
C SER A 153 9.83 -3.28 13.67
N LYS A 154 9.08 -2.20 13.97
CA LYS A 154 8.90 -1.69 15.34
C LYS A 154 7.80 -2.50 16.05
N PRO A 155 8.01 -2.95 17.30
CA PRO A 155 7.04 -3.77 18.02
C PRO A 155 5.72 -3.03 18.30
N LYS A 156 5.76 -1.69 18.36
CA LYS A 156 4.61 -0.82 18.55
C LYS A 156 4.84 0.49 17.81
N THR A 157 3.81 0.95 17.10
CA THR A 157 3.89 2.15 16.26
C THR A 157 2.64 3.00 16.44
N GLU A 158 2.83 4.30 16.64
CA GLU A 158 1.73 5.27 16.62
C GLU A 158 1.41 5.67 15.18
N PHE A 159 0.11 5.70 14.89
CA PHE A 159 -0.45 6.26 13.66
C PHE A 159 -1.22 7.53 14.01
N THR A 160 -0.90 8.63 13.34
CA THR A 160 -1.73 9.83 13.34
C THR A 160 -2.83 9.66 12.30
N LEU A 161 -4.07 9.88 12.71
CA LEU A 161 -5.27 9.74 11.88
C LEU A 161 -5.83 11.13 11.57
N ASN A 162 -6.14 11.39 10.31
CA ASN A 162 -6.67 12.67 9.87
C ASN A 162 -7.75 12.49 8.80
N VAL A 163 -8.88 13.19 8.95
CA VAL A 163 -9.96 13.28 7.96
C VAL A 163 -10.31 14.75 7.75
N SER A 164 -10.38 15.18 6.50
CA SER A 164 -10.56 16.60 6.15
C SER A 164 -11.98 17.10 6.31
N HIS A 165 -12.98 16.22 6.22
CA HIS A 165 -14.39 16.62 6.23
C HIS A 165 -14.98 16.64 7.64
N GLN A 166 -15.69 17.72 7.98
CA GLN A 166 -16.21 18.00 9.33
C GLN A 166 -17.28 17.02 9.84
N ASP A 167 -17.95 16.30 8.93
CA ASP A 167 -18.99 15.32 9.27
C ASP A 167 -18.42 13.94 9.62
N PHE A 168 -17.10 13.75 9.45
CA PHE A 168 -16.41 12.52 9.81
C PHE A 168 -15.56 12.73 11.06
N PHE A 169 -15.60 11.74 11.94
CA PHE A 169 -14.92 11.75 13.21
C PHE A 169 -14.14 10.46 13.39
N VAL A 170 -12.91 10.61 13.83
CA VAL A 170 -11.98 9.52 14.14
C VAL A 170 -11.10 9.97 15.29
N ASP A 171 -10.57 9.03 16.05
CA ASP A 171 -9.53 9.32 17.04
C ASP A 171 -8.33 9.97 16.36
N LYS A 172 -7.59 10.84 17.05
CA LYS A 172 -6.46 11.57 16.46
C LYS A 172 -5.24 10.69 16.24
N SER A 173 -5.04 9.72 17.11
CA SER A 173 -3.98 8.74 16.98
C SER A 173 -4.36 7.41 17.58
N VAL A 174 -3.69 6.36 17.12
CA VAL A 174 -3.84 5.00 17.61
C VAL A 174 -2.47 4.34 17.66
N ASN A 175 -2.25 3.54 18.70
CA ASN A 175 -1.04 2.77 18.85
C ASN A 175 -1.29 1.32 18.45
N ILE A 176 -0.55 0.80 17.48
CA ILE A 176 -0.74 -0.55 16.93
C ILE A 176 0.50 -1.39 17.18
N VAL A 177 0.30 -2.57 17.76
CA VAL A 177 1.34 -3.57 17.99
C VAL A 177 1.62 -4.31 16.69
N GLN A 178 2.89 -4.64 16.45
CA GLN A 178 3.32 -5.35 15.25
C GLN A 178 2.56 -6.67 15.06
N GLY A 179 2.09 -6.92 13.83
CA GLY A 179 1.39 -8.16 13.47
C GLY A 179 -0.02 -8.30 14.06
N ILE A 180 -0.53 -7.28 14.77
CA ILE A 180 -1.89 -7.26 15.31
C ILE A 180 -2.73 -6.30 14.48
N LYS A 181 -3.77 -6.83 13.85
CA LYS A 181 -4.82 -6.02 13.23
C LYS A 181 -5.63 -5.30 14.30
N THR A 182 -5.70 -3.99 14.19
CA THR A 182 -6.43 -3.13 15.12
C THR A 182 -7.58 -2.44 14.38
N SER A 183 -8.79 -2.58 14.91
CA SER A 183 -9.98 -1.91 14.39
C SER A 183 -10.04 -0.47 14.86
N ILE A 184 -10.19 0.46 13.92
CA ILE A 184 -10.33 1.90 14.18
C ILE A 184 -11.75 2.29 13.79
N THR A 185 -12.49 2.87 14.73
CA THR A 185 -13.86 3.33 14.49
C THR A 185 -13.86 4.71 13.84
N VAL A 186 -14.55 4.80 12.71
CA VAL A 186 -14.86 6.05 12.01
C VAL A 186 -16.36 6.30 12.15
N MET A 187 -16.73 7.49 12.61
CA MET A 187 -18.12 7.92 12.74
C MET A 187 -18.45 8.96 11.66
N TYR A 188 -19.60 8.79 11.01
CA TYR A 188 -20.18 9.78 10.12
C TYR A 188 -21.46 10.34 10.75
N GLU A 189 -21.56 11.66 10.86
CA GLU A 189 -22.77 12.36 11.33
C GLU A 189 -23.06 13.56 10.41
N PRO A 190 -23.97 13.43 9.43
CA PRO A 190 -24.23 14.45 8.43
C PRO A 190 -24.72 15.76 9.06
N SER A 191 -24.21 16.89 8.56
CA SER A 191 -24.66 18.23 8.94
C SER A 191 -25.52 18.93 7.87
N SER A 192 -25.69 18.30 6.71
CA SER A 192 -26.53 18.78 5.60
C SER A 192 -27.17 17.62 4.83
N LEU A 193 -28.10 17.94 3.91
CA LEU A 193 -28.71 16.96 2.99
C LEU A 193 -27.85 16.69 1.73
N VAL A 194 -26.59 17.11 1.75
CA VAL A 194 -25.65 16.90 0.64
C VAL A 194 -24.72 15.75 1.00
N SER A 195 -24.58 14.79 0.08
CA SER A 195 -23.59 13.71 0.23
C SER A 195 -22.18 14.24 0.05
N CYS A 196 -21.20 13.62 0.72
CA CYS A 196 -19.82 14.09 0.71
C CYS A 196 -18.84 12.93 0.49
N GLU A 197 -17.67 13.26 -0.03
CA GLU A 197 -16.54 12.33 -0.20
C GLU A 197 -15.30 12.95 0.45
N THR A 198 -14.51 12.13 1.14
CA THR A 198 -13.29 12.56 1.81
C THR A 198 -12.29 11.41 1.92
N THR A 199 -11.05 11.72 2.25
CA THR A 199 -10.04 10.70 2.54
C THR A 199 -9.68 10.72 4.03
N LEU A 200 -9.60 9.53 4.62
CA LEU A 200 -8.94 9.31 5.91
C LEU A 200 -7.50 8.88 5.66
N ILE A 201 -6.56 9.60 6.27
CA ILE A 201 -5.13 9.33 6.17
C ILE A 201 -4.64 8.84 7.54
N ALA A 202 -4.12 7.62 7.59
CA ALA A 202 -3.37 7.09 8.72
C ALA A 202 -1.89 7.11 8.39
N LYS A 203 -1.10 7.91 9.14
CA LYS A 203 0.32 8.13 8.87
C LYS A 203 1.17 7.74 10.05
N SER A 204 2.26 7.03 9.78
CA SER A 204 3.33 6.79 10.72
C SER A 204 4.70 6.98 10.05
N PRO A 205 5.70 7.57 10.74
CA PRO A 205 7.07 7.64 10.24
C PRO A 205 7.69 6.26 9.95
N HIS A 206 7.25 5.22 10.67
CA HIS A 206 7.84 3.88 10.57
C HIS A 206 7.02 2.90 9.74
N ALA A 207 5.70 3.06 9.69
CA ALA A 207 4.80 2.18 8.94
C ALA A 207 4.27 2.80 7.63
N GLY A 208 4.66 4.04 7.33
CA GLY A 208 4.25 4.74 6.12
C GLY A 208 2.84 5.31 6.20
N VAL A 209 2.20 5.45 5.04
CA VAL A 209 0.88 6.08 4.89
C VAL A 209 -0.13 5.05 4.37
N TYR A 210 -1.32 5.08 4.97
CA TYR A 210 -2.50 4.35 4.55
C TYR A 210 -3.61 5.36 4.29
N THR A 211 -4.32 5.19 3.18
CA THR A 211 -5.38 6.11 2.76
C THR A 211 -6.67 5.35 2.54
N PHE A 212 -7.78 5.85 3.05
CA PHE A 212 -9.11 5.23 2.93
C PHE A 212 -10.06 6.23 2.30
N SER A 213 -10.73 5.85 1.20
CA SER A 213 -11.81 6.65 0.62
C SER A 213 -13.07 6.50 1.47
N LEU A 214 -13.66 7.61 1.91
CA LEU A 214 -14.88 7.64 2.71
C LEU A 214 -15.96 8.38 1.94
N VAL A 215 -17.12 7.74 1.77
CA VAL A 215 -18.30 8.31 1.12
C VAL A 215 -19.43 8.41 2.14
N GLY A 216 -19.88 9.63 2.41
CA GLY A 216 -20.97 9.94 3.32
C GLY A 216 -22.25 10.22 2.55
N GLN A 217 -23.22 9.31 2.63
CA GLN A 217 -24.55 9.46 2.08
C GLN A 217 -25.54 9.83 3.18
N VAL A 218 -26.35 10.84 2.90
CA VAL A 218 -27.40 11.31 3.81
C VAL A 218 -28.77 10.97 3.26
N ILE A 219 -29.64 10.48 4.14
CA ILE A 219 -31.07 10.30 3.84
C ILE A 219 -31.89 11.25 4.70
N PRO A 220 -33.10 11.64 4.26
CA PRO A 220 -34.00 12.48 5.06
C PRO A 220 -34.26 11.88 6.46
N PRO A 221 -34.53 12.72 7.47
CA PRO A 221 -34.86 12.22 8.80
C PRO A 221 -36.13 11.37 8.72
N MET A 222 -36.11 10.18 9.32
CA MET A 222 -37.30 9.34 9.39
C MET A 222 -38.19 9.76 10.57
N PRO A 223 -39.53 9.54 10.48
CA PRO A 223 -40.43 9.77 11.59
C PRO A 223 -39.95 9.03 12.85
N GLN A 224 -39.82 9.75 13.96
CA GLN A 224 -39.46 9.17 15.25
C GLN A 224 -40.74 8.80 16.01
N GLY A 225 -40.83 7.56 16.50
CA GLY A 225 -41.96 7.10 17.28
C GLY A 225 -42.22 5.58 17.15
N PRO A 226 -43.31 5.09 17.74
CA PRO A 226 -44.32 5.84 18.49
C PRO A 226 -43.80 6.34 19.85
N PHE A 227 -44.26 7.51 20.28
CA PHE A 227 -44.09 7.99 21.65
C PHE A 227 -45.39 7.75 22.41
N ASN A 228 -45.31 7.10 23.57
CA ASN A 228 -46.47 6.92 24.44
C ASN A 228 -46.75 8.24 25.16
N VAL A 229 -47.92 8.82 24.92
CA VAL A 229 -48.37 10.06 25.56
C VAL A 229 -49.70 9.77 26.26
N HIS A 230 -49.72 9.85 27.59
CA HIS A 230 -50.95 9.72 28.36
C HIS A 230 -51.63 11.08 28.60
N TYR A 231 -52.94 11.08 28.83
CA TYR A 231 -53.69 12.31 29.08
C TYR A 231 -53.14 13.04 30.31
N GLY A 232 -52.84 14.34 30.14
CA GLY A 232 -52.26 15.18 31.20
C GLY A 232 -50.76 14.99 31.45
N GLU A 233 -50.10 14.06 30.74
CA GLU A 233 -48.67 13.82 30.87
C GLU A 233 -47.85 14.73 29.97
N LEU A 234 -46.68 15.17 30.46
CA LEU A 234 -45.69 15.86 29.65
C LEU A 234 -44.68 14.86 29.09
N VAL A 235 -44.60 14.79 27.76
CA VAL A 235 -43.56 13.99 27.07
C VAL A 235 -42.51 14.92 26.47
N SER A 236 -41.24 14.59 26.70
CA SER A 236 -40.09 15.30 26.12
C SER A 236 -39.60 14.56 24.88
N LEU A 237 -39.56 15.25 23.74
CA LEU A 237 -39.03 14.71 22.48
C LEU A 237 -37.57 15.12 22.31
N PRO A 238 -36.63 14.18 22.11
CA PRO A 238 -35.23 14.52 21.91
C PRO A 238 -35.06 15.20 20.55
N PHE A 239 -34.57 16.44 20.56
CA PHE A 239 -34.28 17.20 19.34
C PHE A 239 -32.91 17.88 19.46
N LYS A 240 -32.12 17.82 18.39
CA LYS A 240 -30.76 18.35 18.33
C LYS A 240 -30.60 19.19 17.07
N ASN A 241 -29.96 20.36 17.21
CA ASN A 241 -29.47 21.10 16.06
C ASN A 241 -28.22 20.42 15.49
N ILE A 242 -28.36 19.98 14.25
CA ILE A 242 -27.35 19.24 13.48
C ILE A 242 -26.49 20.17 12.61
N PHE A 243 -26.92 21.42 12.44
CA PHE A 243 -26.23 22.41 11.63
C PHE A 243 -25.05 22.99 12.41
N THR A 244 -24.05 23.45 11.67
CA THR A 244 -22.83 24.08 12.20
C THR A 244 -23.08 25.48 12.78
N GLU A 245 -24.28 26.02 12.58
CA GLU A 245 -24.73 27.33 13.04
C GLU A 245 -25.91 27.21 14.01
N ALA A 246 -26.07 28.20 14.89
CA ALA A 246 -27.26 28.29 15.72
C ALA A 246 -28.49 28.59 14.83
N ARG A 247 -29.59 27.86 15.02
CA ARG A 247 -30.79 28.03 14.20
C ARG A 247 -32.05 28.07 15.06
N ILE A 248 -33.05 28.79 14.56
CA ILE A 248 -34.39 28.83 15.14
C ILE A 248 -35.20 27.69 14.53
N PHE A 249 -35.71 26.81 15.38
CA PHE A 249 -36.60 25.72 14.99
C PHE A 249 -38.02 26.08 15.38
N ARG A 250 -38.97 25.78 14.50
CA ARG A 250 -40.40 25.95 14.74
C ARG A 250 -41.01 24.56 14.92
N TYR A 251 -41.81 24.43 15.96
CA TYR A 251 -42.51 23.21 16.31
C TYR A 251 -43.99 23.39 15.99
N VAL A 252 -44.58 22.42 15.30
CA VAL A 252 -45.98 22.42 14.90
C VAL A 252 -46.59 21.08 15.30
N VAL A 253 -47.86 21.12 15.69
CA VAL A 253 -48.66 19.95 16.00
C VAL A 253 -49.86 19.97 15.08
N ASP A 254 -50.09 18.86 14.39
CA ASP A 254 -51.21 18.74 13.44
C ASP A 254 -52.52 18.39 14.15
N ASN A 255 -52.46 17.65 15.27
CA ASN A 255 -53.63 17.20 16.01
C ASN A 255 -53.89 18.08 17.25
N PRO A 256 -55.03 18.81 17.33
CA PRO A 256 -55.31 19.79 18.39
C PRO A 256 -55.44 19.20 19.80
N ILE A 257 -55.52 17.88 19.96
CA ILE A 257 -55.53 17.23 21.28
C ILE A 257 -54.16 17.31 21.99
N PHE A 258 -53.09 17.57 21.24
CA PHE A 258 -51.75 17.80 21.79
C PHE A 258 -51.45 19.30 21.84
N THR A 259 -50.71 19.71 22.87
CA THR A 259 -50.26 21.10 23.04
C THR A 259 -48.75 21.15 23.21
N LEU A 260 -48.12 22.13 22.56
CA LEU A 260 -46.69 22.39 22.70
C LEU A 260 -46.45 23.43 23.80
N ARG A 261 -45.49 23.18 24.69
CA ARG A 261 -45.02 24.19 25.65
C ARG A 261 -44.24 25.31 24.99
N THR A 262 -43.52 24.98 23.92
CA THR A 262 -42.65 25.90 23.18
C THR A 262 -42.97 25.74 21.70
N THR A 263 -43.27 26.85 21.01
CA THR A 263 -43.58 26.86 19.57
C THR A 263 -42.36 27.15 18.70
N SER A 264 -41.33 27.77 19.28
CA SER A 264 -40.04 27.95 18.63
C SER A 264 -38.91 28.06 19.64
N GLU A 265 -37.74 27.57 19.28
CA GLU A 265 -36.55 27.65 20.10
C GLU A 265 -35.32 27.90 19.24
N GLN A 266 -34.40 28.74 19.72
CA GLN A 266 -33.08 28.88 19.11
C GLN A 266 -32.12 27.88 19.74
N LEU A 267 -31.71 26.90 18.95
CA LEU A 267 -30.74 25.90 19.39
C LEU A 267 -29.35 26.29 18.91
N LYS A 268 -28.38 26.19 19.83
CA LYS A 268 -26.95 26.37 19.51
C LYS A 268 -26.51 25.38 18.45
N ASN A 269 -25.43 25.69 17.77
CA ASN A 269 -24.84 24.81 16.78
C ASN A 269 -24.51 23.42 17.33
N LYS A 270 -24.39 22.45 16.42
CA LYS A 270 -23.84 21.13 16.74
C LYS A 270 -22.48 21.32 17.40
N LYS A 271 -22.33 20.89 18.66
CA LYS A 271 -21.02 20.79 19.31
C LYS A 271 -20.21 19.74 18.55
N CYS A 272 -19.17 20.18 17.86
CA CYS A 272 -18.11 19.29 17.40
C CYS A 272 -17.47 18.69 18.67
N SER A 273 -17.68 17.39 18.92
CA SER A 273 -17.07 16.69 20.03
C SER A 273 -15.56 16.64 19.79
N LYS A 274 -14.84 17.68 20.21
CA LYS A 274 -13.41 17.58 20.47
C LYS A 274 -13.29 16.55 21.60
N SER A 275 -12.82 15.35 21.29
CA SER A 275 -12.44 14.36 22.30
C SER A 275 -11.50 15.06 23.28
N LYS A 276 -11.96 15.21 24.52
CA LYS A 276 -11.09 15.53 25.64
C LYS A 276 -10.36 14.23 25.97
N SER A 277 -9.08 14.20 25.65
CA SER A 277 -8.13 13.28 26.28
C SER A 277 -8.07 13.65 27.77
N SER A 278 -8.62 12.79 28.61
CA SER A 278 -8.26 12.69 30.02
C SER A 278 -7.10 11.71 30.15
#